data_AF-A0A3E4LH86-F1
#
_entry.id   AF-A0A3E4LH86-F1
#
_cell.length_a   1.000
_cell.length_b   1.000
_cell.length_c   1.000
_cell.angle_alpha   90.00
_cell.angle_beta   90.00
_cell.angle_gamma   90.00
#
_symmetry.space_group_name_H-M   'P 1'
#
loop_
_entity.id
_entity.type
_entity.pdbx_description
1 polymer ?
#
loop_
_entity_poly.entity_id
_entity_poly.type
_entity_poly.pdbx_seq_one_letter_code
_entity_poly.pdbx_strand_id
1 'polypeptide(L)' 'MIGFVIWSLLGVFIIYGIIFVILGIPLLDDQNTPYVLLSVIGVMVETIVIMAAYSLVIVKKYEEK' A
#
# COMPACT_ATOMS: atom_id res chain seq x y z
N MET A 1 -11.72 -18.00 -10.43
CA MET A 1 -11.52 -16.56 -10.74
C MET A 1 -11.90 -15.71 -9.53
N ILE A 2 -13.13 -15.83 -9.02
CA ILE A 2 -13.62 -15.17 -7.80
C ILE A 2 -12.64 -15.24 -6.60
N GLY A 3 -12.08 -16.43 -6.28
CA GLY A 3 -11.18 -16.58 -5.13
C GLY A 3 -9.87 -15.79 -5.24
N PHE A 4 -9.29 -15.70 -6.45
CA PHE A 4 -8.08 -14.90 -6.70
C PHE A 4 -8.37 -13.40 -6.61
N VAL A 5 -9.55 -12.96 -7.05
CA VAL A 5 -10.01 -11.56 -6.95
C VAL A 5 -10.11 -11.14 -5.48
N ILE A 6 -10.80 -11.95 -4.67
CA ILE A 6 -11.07 -11.65 -3.26
C ILE A 6 -9.76 -11.64 -2.48
N TRP A 7 -8.86 -12.60 -2.72
CA TRP A 7 -7.55 -12.62 -2.09
C TRP A 7 -6.72 -11.39 -2.45
N SER A 8 -6.70 -11.01 -3.73
CA SER A 8 -5.87 -9.90 -4.22
C SER A 8 -6.40 -8.53 -3.79
N LEU A 9 -7.71 -8.39 -3.59
CA LEU A 9 -8.30 -7.16 -3.07
C LEU A 9 -8.19 -7.08 -1.54
N LEU A 10 -8.67 -8.09 -0.81
CA LEU A 10 -8.73 -8.02 0.65
C LEU A 10 -7.37 -8.22 1.31
N GLY A 11 -6.57 -9.17 0.82
CA GLY A 11 -5.26 -9.46 1.40
C GLY A 11 -4.29 -8.29 1.24
N VAL A 12 -4.23 -7.70 0.05
CA VAL A 12 -3.36 -6.54 -0.23
C VAL A 12 -3.84 -5.30 0.53
N PHE A 13 -5.16 -5.11 0.65
CA PHE A 13 -5.73 -3.97 1.40
C PHE A 13 -5.44 -4.05 2.91
N ILE A 14 -5.50 -5.23 3.52
CA ILE A 14 -5.18 -5.39 4.94
C ILE A 14 -3.69 -5.09 5.19
N ILE A 15 -2.80 -5.63 4.35
CA ILE A 15 -1.36 -5.40 4.48
C ILE A 15 -1.04 -3.90 4.30
N TYR A 16 -1.64 -3.26 3.29
CA TYR A 16 -1.55 -1.81 3.09
C TYR A 16 -2.00 -1.04 4.33
N GLY A 17 -3.18 -1.35 4.86
CA GLY A 17 -3.70 -0.65 6.03
C GLY A 17 -2.77 -0.74 7.24
N ILE A 18 -2.14 -1.89 7.46
CA ILE A 18 -1.19 -2.08 8.56
C ILE A 18 0.07 -1.22 8.35
N ILE A 19 0.66 -1.25 7.16
CA ILE A 19 1.89 -0.50 6.85
C ILE A 19 1.62 1.01 6.92
N PHE A 20 0.50 1.46 6.34
CA PHE A 20 0.07 2.84 6.39
C PHE A 20 -0.13 3.35 7.83
N VAL A 21 -0.75 2.55 8.70
CA VAL A 21 -0.91 2.90 10.12
C VAL A 21 0.45 3.06 10.80
N ILE A 22 1.39 2.14 10.57
CA ILE A 22 2.74 2.22 11.16
C ILE A 22 3.48 3.47 10.68
N LEU A 23 3.42 3.76 9.38
CA LEU A 23 4.01 4.98 8.81
C LEU A 23 3.31 6.25 9.29
N GLY A 24 2.02 6.18 9.63
CA GLY A 24 1.26 7.30 10.18
C GLY A 24 1.60 7.65 11.62
N ILE A 25 2.11 6.72 12.43
CA ILE A 25 2.44 6.96 13.86
C ILE A 25 3.42 8.14 14.03
N PRO A 26 4.53 8.23 13.27
CA PRO A 26 5.42 9.39 13.30
C PRO A 26 4.77 10.76 13.01
N LEU A 27 3.60 10.81 12.38
CA LEU A 27 2.87 12.08 12.14
C LEU A 27 2.04 12.53 13.34
N LEU A 28 1.73 11.60 14.24
CA LEU A 28 0.92 11.83 15.44
C LEU A 28 1.77 12.16 16.67
N ASP A 29 3.06 11.79 16.63
CA ASP A 29 4.03 12.02 17.70
C ASP A 29 4.97 13.20 17.37
N ASP A 30 5.97 13.43 18.23
CA ASP A 30 6.94 14.55 18.22
C ASP A 30 7.23 15.15 16.82
N GLN A 31 6.69 16.34 16.62
CA GLN A 31 6.74 17.04 15.34
C GLN A 31 8.15 17.62 15.12
N ASN A 32 8.58 17.66 13.85
CA ASN A 32 9.91 18.15 13.44
C ASN A 32 11.08 17.16 13.67
N THR A 33 10.77 15.88 13.83
CA THR A 33 11.76 14.80 13.81
C THR A 33 11.98 14.26 12.39
N PRO A 34 13.17 13.71 12.06
CA PRO A 34 13.44 13.10 10.74
C PRO A 34 12.44 11.99 10.36
N TYR A 35 11.77 11.39 11.35
CA TYR A 35 10.77 10.35 11.15
C TYR A 35 9.52 10.86 10.40
N VAL A 36 9.20 12.15 10.48
CA VAL A 36 8.14 12.77 9.68
C VAL A 36 8.47 12.74 8.19
N LEU A 37 9.74 12.98 7.83
CA LEU A 37 10.15 12.91 6.43
C LEU A 37 10.10 11.47 5.91
N LEU A 38 10.50 10.51 6.75
CA LEU A 38 10.44 9.08 6.45
C LEU A 38 9.00 8.59 6.29
N SER A 39 8.05 9.06 7.11
CA SER A 39 6.64 8.68 6.94
C SER A 39 6.07 9.19 5.63
N VAL A 40 6.30 10.47 5.29
CA VAL A 40 5.79 11.07 4.05
C VAL A 40 6.36 10.36 2.83
N ILE A 41 7.69 10.15 2.79
CA ILE A 41 8.33 9.41 1.69
C ILE A 41 7.84 7.96 1.66
N GLY A 42 7.71 7.32 2.82
CA GLY A 42 7.21 5.95 2.95
C GLY A 42 5.82 5.79 2.36
N VAL A 43 4.88 6.67 2.71
CA VAL A 43 3.50 6.65 2.19
C VAL A 43 3.47 6.93 0.67
N MET A 44 4.31 7.84 0.19
CA MET A 44 4.44 8.08 -1.26
C MET A 44 4.92 6.85 -2.01
N VAL A 45 5.93 6.16 -1.50
CA VAL A 45 6.45 4.92 -2.12
C VAL A 45 5.40 3.81 -2.03
N GLU A 46 4.76 3.63 -0.88
CA GLU A 46 3.74 2.62 -0.64
C GLU A 46 2.59 2.71 -1.65
N THR A 47 2.07 3.92 -1.88
CA THR A 47 0.98 4.16 -2.85
C THR A 47 1.40 3.85 -4.28
N ILE A 48 2.63 4.21 -4.68
CA ILE A 48 3.18 3.86 -6.00
C ILE A 48 3.31 2.35 -6.16
N VAL A 49 3.83 1.64 -5.15
CA VAL A 49 4.00 0.19 -5.19
C VAL A 49 2.66 -0.52 -5.33
N ILE A 50 1.63 -0.08 -4.61
CA ILE A 50 0.29 -0.68 -4.71
C ILE A 50 -0.32 -0.43 -6.07
N MET A 51 -0.21 0.79 -6.60
CA MET A 51 -0.72 1.10 -7.92
C MET A 51 0.00 0.26 -8.99
N ALA A 52 1.31 0.11 -8.89
CA ALA A 52 2.09 -0.74 -9.78
C ALA A 52 1.70 -2.22 -9.65
N ALA A 53 1.54 -2.74 -8.43
CA ALA A 53 1.10 -4.12 -8.20
C ALA A 53 -0.31 -4.36 -8.75
N TYR A 54 -1.23 -3.41 -8.57
CA TYR A 54 -2.57 -3.46 -9.14
C TYR A 54 -2.52 -3.52 -10.66
N SER A 55 -1.81 -2.59 -11.32
CA SER A 55 -1.72 -2.56 -12.78
C SER A 55 -0.99 -3.79 -13.36
N LEU A 56 0.13 -4.21 -12.77
CA LEU A 56 0.97 -5.25 -13.35
C LEU A 56 0.52 -6.67 -13.01
N VAL A 57 -0.06 -6.89 -11.83
CA VAL A 57 -0.41 -8.24 -11.34
C VAL A 57 -1.90 -8.51 -11.46
N ILE A 58 -2.73 -7.54 -11.07
CA ILE A 58 -4.18 -7.69 -11.09
C ILE A 58 -4.67 -7.45 -12.51
N VAL A 59 -4.58 -6.23 -13.03
CA VAL A 59 -5.15 -5.85 -14.35
C VAL A 59 -4.62 -6.76 -15.47
N LYS A 60 -3.29 -6.94 -15.57
CA LYS A 60 -2.68 -7.82 -16.57
C LYS A 60 -3.27 -9.24 -16.55
N LYS A 61 -3.58 -9.79 -15.38
CA LYS A 61 -4.15 -11.13 -15.23
C LYS A 61 -5.62 -11.23 -15.61
N TYR A 62 -6.33 -10.11 -15.71
CA TYR A 62 -7.66 -10.05 -16.32
C TYR A 62 -7.61 -9.76 -17.82
N GLU A 63 -6.63 -8.99 -18.30
CA GLU A 63 -6.48 -8.71 -19.74
C GLU A 63 -5.96 -9.91 -20.54
N GLU A 64 -5.13 -10.77 -19.93
CA GLU A 64 -4.66 -12.01 -20.57
C GLU A 64 -5.74 -13.12 -20.65
N LYS A 65 -6.98 -12.83 -20.25
CA LYS A 65 -8.12 -13.76 -20.24
C LYS A 65 -9.24 -13.32 -21.16
#